data_AF-A0A8T5UX65-F1
#
_entry.id   AF-A0A8T5UX65-F1
#
_cell.length_a   1.000
_cell.length_b   1.000
_cell.length_c   1.000
_cell.angle_alpha   90.00
_cell.angle_beta   90.00
_cell.angle_gamma   90.00
#
_symmetry.space_group_name_H-M   'P 1'
#
loop_
_entity.id
_entity.type
_entity.pdbx_description
1 polymer ?
#
loop_
_entity_poly.entity_id
_entity_poly.type
_entity_poly.pdbx_seq_one_letter_code
_entity_poly.pdbx_strand_id
1 'polypeptide(L)'
;MKKLALGLILLIMIISPIYGVSGFAITYGETTYTNADWKNSMNTYFQSKTSKNVSDATSKVVTASEVNAISMNITGRTYPSSQIFSCAMVDLSYSQGINVVVDSSKITVVTPKMYANALKSTGINNGYVVVSSPISASGEAALAGVLESYEVAVGAPIPDQAKKAATEELYTETQIVNQTGQSPDKIADLFSKAMDQVQNQNLQDPAQIKVIVINIANSMNINLSDQQAQQIANSLANSQQAQSSLTDFKNKLQSVTTQATQSGGIIEQIMNYLQSIFNYLSSLVSGQ
;
A
#
# COMPACT_ATOMS: atom_id res chain seq x y z
N MET A 1 -34.86 -20.37 37.13
CA MET A 1 -33.94 -20.82 36.06
C MET A 1 -34.08 -19.84 34.89
N LYS A 2 -33.25 -18.77 34.89
CA LYS A 2 -32.28 -18.43 33.82
C LYS A 2 -32.89 -18.48 32.40
N LYS A 3 -33.43 -17.36 31.92
CA LYS A 3 -32.81 -16.43 30.94
C LYS A 3 -32.29 -17.14 29.68
N LEU A 4 -33.03 -17.06 28.57
CA LEU A 4 -32.44 -16.96 27.23
C LEU A 4 -33.22 -15.92 26.44
N ALA A 5 -32.66 -14.71 26.42
CA ALA A 5 -33.10 -13.62 25.58
C ALA A 5 -32.89 -14.02 24.11
N LEU A 6 -33.89 -13.71 23.28
CA LEU A 6 -33.74 -13.62 21.83
C LEU A 6 -32.60 -12.64 21.52
N GLY A 7 -31.41 -13.16 21.27
CA GLY A 7 -30.32 -12.42 20.64
C GLY A 7 -30.42 -12.61 19.15
N LEU A 8 -31.08 -11.68 18.47
CA LEU A 8 -31.03 -11.53 17.02
C LEU A 8 -29.61 -11.08 16.65
N ILE A 9 -28.67 -12.02 16.51
CA ILE A 9 -27.36 -11.74 15.89
C ILE A 9 -27.64 -11.58 14.40
N LEU A 10 -27.93 -10.33 14.02
CA LEU A 10 -27.81 -9.88 12.64
C LEU A 10 -26.31 -9.89 12.31
N LEU A 11 -25.80 -11.05 11.89
CA LEU A 11 -24.46 -11.17 11.34
C LEU A 11 -24.48 -10.39 10.02
N ILE A 12 -24.09 -9.12 10.07
CA ILE A 12 -23.70 -8.38 8.88
C ILE A 12 -22.48 -9.13 8.34
N MET A 13 -22.70 -10.09 7.44
CA MET A 13 -21.67 -10.55 6.53
C MET A 13 -21.32 -9.33 5.69
N ILE A 14 -20.31 -8.60 6.14
CA ILE A 14 -19.55 -7.74 5.25
C ILE A 14 -19.01 -8.72 4.22
N ILE A 15 -19.60 -8.70 3.03
CA ILE A 15 -19.09 -9.42 1.86
C ILE A 15 -17.69 -8.83 1.65
N SER A 16 -16.68 -9.47 2.22
CA SER A 16 -15.31 -9.08 1.99
C SER A 16 -15.07 -9.30 0.49
N PRO A 17 -14.55 -8.31 -0.24
CA PRO A 17 -14.26 -8.50 -1.65
C PRO A 17 -13.37 -9.73 -1.81
N ILE A 18 -13.77 -10.65 -2.69
CA ILE A 18 -12.99 -11.83 -3.01
C ILE A 18 -11.81 -11.36 -3.86
N TYR A 19 -10.67 -11.12 -3.23
CA TYR A 19 -9.42 -10.87 -3.95
C TYR A 19 -8.90 -12.21 -4.48
N GLY A 20 -8.80 -12.35 -5.81
CA GLY A 20 -8.16 -13.52 -6.42
C GLY A 20 -6.63 -13.45 -6.28
N VAL A 21 -5.97 -14.54 -5.89
CA VAL A 21 -4.50 -14.59 -5.78
C VAL A 21 -3.89 -14.67 -7.18
N SER A 22 -3.01 -13.73 -7.54
CA SER A 22 -2.39 -13.71 -8.88
C SER A 22 -0.89 -13.50 -8.88
N GLY A 23 -0.32 -12.89 -7.84
CA GLY A 23 1.09 -12.48 -7.79
C GLY A 23 1.49 -11.42 -8.83
N PHE A 24 0.57 -11.02 -9.72
CA PHE A 24 0.77 -10.03 -10.76
C PHE A 24 -0.53 -9.28 -11.01
N ALA A 25 -0.55 -7.99 -10.66
CA ALA A 25 -1.77 -7.19 -10.66
C ALA A 25 -1.55 -5.80 -11.26
N ILE A 26 -2.60 -5.25 -11.84
CA ILE A 26 -2.63 -3.87 -12.33
C ILE A 26 -3.87 -3.18 -11.77
N THR A 27 -3.70 -1.95 -11.30
CA THR A 27 -4.81 -1.05 -11.03
C THR A 27 -4.86 0.09 -12.03
N TYR A 28 -6.07 0.45 -12.43
CA TYR A 28 -6.34 1.62 -13.25
C TYR A 28 -7.16 2.62 -12.45
N GLY A 29 -6.75 3.89 -12.46
CA GLY A 29 -7.63 4.95 -12.00
C GLY A 29 -8.90 5.01 -12.84
N GLU A 30 -10.06 5.26 -12.22
CA GLU A 30 -11.36 5.17 -12.91
C GLU A 30 -11.49 6.07 -14.15
N THR A 31 -10.88 7.27 -14.15
CA THR A 31 -10.91 8.13 -15.35
C THR A 31 -10.02 7.56 -16.45
N THR A 32 -8.87 6.98 -16.10
CA THR A 32 -8.02 6.27 -17.07
C THR A 32 -8.73 5.05 -17.63
N TYR A 33 -9.41 4.27 -16.79
CA TYR A 33 -10.08 3.05 -17.22
C TYR A 33 -11.22 3.31 -18.21
N THR A 34 -11.97 4.40 -18.01
CA THR A 34 -13.10 4.79 -18.87
C THR A 34 -12.69 5.42 -20.19
N ASN A 35 -11.44 5.86 -20.32
CA ASN A 35 -10.87 6.37 -21.57
C ASN A 35 -9.99 5.30 -22.24
N ALA A 36 -10.44 4.77 -23.37
CA ALA A 36 -9.75 3.67 -24.06
C ALA A 36 -8.31 4.01 -24.48
N ASP A 37 -8.06 5.23 -24.95
CA ASP A 37 -6.71 5.66 -25.36
C ASP A 37 -5.77 5.75 -24.16
N TRP A 38 -6.27 6.28 -23.04
CA TRP A 38 -5.49 6.37 -21.80
C TRP A 38 -5.19 4.99 -21.24
N LYS A 39 -6.19 4.10 -21.17
CA LYS A 39 -5.97 2.70 -20.76
C LYS A 39 -4.94 2.01 -21.65
N ASN A 40 -5.05 2.16 -22.97
CA ASN A 40 -4.11 1.55 -23.92
C ASN A 40 -2.68 2.11 -23.78
N SER A 41 -2.54 3.42 -23.55
CA SER A 41 -1.24 4.03 -23.28
C SER A 41 -0.60 3.50 -21.99
N MET A 42 -1.40 3.30 -20.93
CA MET A 42 -0.90 2.71 -19.68
C MET A 42 -0.52 1.24 -19.85
N ASN A 43 -1.31 0.45 -20.60
CA ASN A 43 -0.94 -0.92 -20.93
C ASN A 43 0.39 -1.00 -21.68
N THR A 44 0.58 -0.11 -22.66
CA THR A 44 1.82 -0.02 -23.43
C THR A 44 3.00 0.34 -22.52
N TYR A 45 2.81 1.34 -21.64
CA TYR A 45 3.83 1.73 -20.68
C TYR A 45 4.19 0.58 -19.74
N PHE A 46 3.21 -0.08 -19.12
CA PHE A 46 3.46 -1.23 -18.24
C PHE A 46 4.14 -2.37 -18.96
N GLN A 47 3.72 -2.70 -20.18
CA GLN A 47 4.34 -3.76 -20.98
C GLN A 47 5.81 -3.45 -21.29
N SER A 48 6.18 -2.17 -21.43
CA SER A 48 7.59 -1.77 -21.61
C SER A 48 8.46 -1.95 -20.35
N LYS A 49 7.84 -2.17 -19.18
CA LYS A 49 8.50 -2.30 -17.88
C LYS A 49 8.53 -3.73 -17.35
N THR A 50 7.93 -4.69 -18.06
CA THR A 50 7.91 -6.09 -17.66
C THR A 50 8.05 -7.03 -18.85
N SER A 51 8.65 -8.19 -18.61
CA SER A 51 8.67 -9.30 -19.57
C SER A 51 7.41 -10.17 -19.51
N LYS A 52 6.57 -10.01 -18.47
CA LYS A 52 5.27 -10.69 -18.40
C LYS A 52 4.30 -10.08 -19.39
N ASN A 53 3.33 -10.87 -19.85
CA ASN A 53 2.26 -10.32 -20.65
C ASN A 53 1.27 -9.56 -19.75
N VAL A 54 1.11 -8.26 -19.99
CA VAL A 54 0.23 -7.39 -19.21
C VAL A 54 -1.23 -7.85 -19.25
N SER A 55 -1.66 -8.59 -20.28
CA SER A 55 -3.01 -9.17 -20.32
C SER A 55 -3.26 -10.25 -19.27
N ASP A 56 -2.20 -10.84 -18.71
CA ASP A 56 -2.30 -11.91 -17.71
C ASP A 56 -2.44 -11.34 -16.29
N ALA A 57 -2.25 -10.03 -16.12
CA ALA A 57 -2.41 -9.36 -14.84
C ALA A 57 -3.87 -9.38 -14.39
N THR A 58 -4.10 -9.64 -13.10
CA THR A 58 -5.42 -9.37 -12.52
C THR A 58 -5.61 -7.86 -12.40
N SER A 59 -6.66 -7.34 -13.04
CA SER A 59 -6.92 -5.90 -13.06
C SER A 59 -8.02 -5.46 -12.09
N LYS A 60 -7.83 -4.32 -11.42
CA LYS A 60 -8.87 -3.64 -10.63
C LYS A 60 -8.98 -2.16 -11.03
N VAL A 61 -10.19 -1.61 -10.98
CA VAL A 61 -10.41 -0.16 -11.11
C VAL A 61 -10.41 0.45 -9.73
N VAL A 62 -9.65 1.54 -9.55
CA VAL A 62 -9.58 2.30 -8.31
C VAL A 62 -10.44 3.55 -8.48
N THR A 63 -11.44 3.67 -7.61
CA THR A 63 -12.46 4.73 -7.66
C THR A 63 -12.10 5.90 -6.76
N ALA A 64 -12.68 7.08 -7.03
CA ALA A 64 -12.57 8.23 -6.12
C ALA A 64 -13.09 7.91 -4.73
N SER A 65 -14.12 7.07 -4.61
CA SER A 65 -14.65 6.63 -3.31
C SER A 65 -13.59 5.89 -2.49
N GLU A 66 -12.88 4.94 -3.09
CA GLU A 66 -11.82 4.17 -2.43
C GLU A 66 -10.64 5.06 -2.05
N VAL A 67 -10.23 5.99 -2.93
CA VAL A 67 -9.17 6.96 -2.62
C VAL A 67 -9.58 7.85 -1.45
N ASN A 68 -10.77 8.45 -1.51
CA ASN A 68 -11.24 9.41 -0.51
C ASN A 68 -11.55 8.77 0.84
N ALA A 69 -11.90 7.48 0.89
CA ALA A 69 -12.12 6.74 2.14
C ALA A 69 -10.90 6.79 3.08
N ILE A 70 -9.70 6.95 2.50
CA ILE A 70 -8.44 7.04 3.24
C ILE A 70 -7.90 8.47 3.21
N SER A 71 -7.78 9.08 2.02
CA SER A 71 -7.05 10.34 1.85
C SER A 71 -7.73 11.54 2.50
N MET A 72 -9.07 11.58 2.58
CA MET A 72 -9.80 12.76 3.04
C MET A 72 -9.47 13.11 4.49
N ASN A 73 -9.47 12.13 5.38
CA ASN A 73 -9.23 12.33 6.82
C ASN A 73 -7.76 12.61 7.17
N ILE A 74 -6.84 12.37 6.23
CA ILE A 74 -5.39 12.51 6.43
C ILE A 74 -4.90 13.81 5.79
N THR A 75 -5.30 14.03 4.54
CA THR A 75 -4.77 15.13 3.71
C THR A 75 -5.71 16.34 3.66
N GLY A 76 -6.98 16.18 4.09
CA GLY A 76 -8.04 17.17 3.88
C GLY A 76 -8.45 17.33 2.40
N ARG A 77 -7.89 16.52 1.49
CA ARG A 77 -8.19 16.56 0.05
C ARG A 77 -9.26 15.54 -0.30
N THR A 78 -10.23 15.99 -1.09
CA THR A 78 -11.23 15.15 -1.74
C THR A 78 -11.00 15.19 -3.24
N TYR A 79 -10.85 14.02 -3.85
CA TYR A 79 -10.65 13.86 -5.26
C TYR A 79 -11.98 13.51 -5.94
N PRO A 80 -12.47 14.29 -6.91
CA PRO A 80 -13.58 13.86 -7.75
C PRO A 80 -13.13 12.74 -8.68
N SER A 81 -14.07 11.98 -9.23
CA SER A 81 -13.76 10.89 -10.16
C SER A 81 -12.86 11.32 -11.30
N SER A 82 -13.11 12.51 -11.85
CA SER A 82 -12.35 13.15 -12.91
C SER A 82 -10.89 13.47 -12.57
N GLN A 83 -10.40 13.18 -11.37
CA GLN A 83 -9.01 13.35 -10.95
C GLN A 83 -8.28 12.03 -10.64
N ILE A 84 -8.94 10.89 -10.80
CA ILE A 84 -8.36 9.58 -10.53
C ILE A 84 -7.77 8.99 -11.82
N PHE A 85 -6.53 9.40 -12.12
CA PHE A 85 -5.80 9.02 -13.35
C PHE A 85 -4.71 7.97 -13.12
N SER A 86 -4.08 7.99 -11.95
CA SER A 86 -2.87 7.21 -11.71
C SER A 86 -3.15 5.71 -11.73
N CYS A 87 -2.21 4.94 -12.24
CA CYS A 87 -2.26 3.50 -12.40
C CYS A 87 -1.03 2.87 -11.77
N ALA A 88 -1.15 1.65 -11.29
CA ALA A 88 -0.04 0.91 -10.71
C ALA A 88 0.00 -0.54 -11.22
N MET A 89 1.20 -1.08 -11.40
CA MET A 89 1.44 -2.49 -11.67
C MET A 89 2.30 -3.05 -10.54
N VAL A 90 1.94 -4.22 -10.02
CA VAL A 90 2.68 -4.95 -8.98
C VAL A 90 3.00 -6.35 -9.47
N ASP A 91 4.26 -6.75 -9.33
CA ASP A 91 4.75 -8.10 -9.60
C ASP A 91 5.50 -8.66 -8.37
N LEU A 92 4.93 -9.70 -7.76
CA LEU A 92 5.45 -10.37 -6.57
C LEU A 92 6.46 -11.48 -6.89
N SER A 93 6.77 -11.74 -8.17
CA SER A 93 7.90 -12.60 -8.54
C SER A 93 9.26 -11.92 -8.28
N TYR A 94 9.27 -10.61 -8.06
CA TYR A 94 10.44 -9.89 -7.57
C TYR A 94 10.51 -9.98 -6.03
N SER A 95 11.49 -10.72 -5.53
CA SER A 95 11.68 -10.99 -4.10
C SER A 95 12.92 -10.34 -3.48
N GLN A 96 13.68 -9.56 -4.25
CA GLN A 96 14.91 -8.89 -3.80
C GLN A 96 14.62 -7.51 -3.21
N GLY A 97 13.73 -7.46 -2.21
CA GLY A 97 13.23 -6.22 -1.63
C GLY A 97 12.16 -5.53 -2.49
N ILE A 98 11.89 -4.25 -2.19
CA ILE A 98 10.93 -3.44 -2.95
C ILE A 98 11.69 -2.69 -4.04
N ASN A 99 11.30 -2.88 -5.29
CA ASN A 99 11.79 -2.10 -6.41
C ASN A 99 10.63 -1.28 -6.99
N VAL A 100 10.72 0.05 -6.89
CA VAL A 100 9.69 0.97 -7.39
C VAL A 100 10.22 1.74 -8.60
N VAL A 101 9.46 1.75 -9.68
CA VAL A 101 9.68 2.59 -10.85
C VAL A 101 8.52 3.57 -10.95
N VAL A 102 8.86 4.86 -10.99
CA VAL A 102 7.88 5.93 -11.16
C VAL A 102 8.13 6.59 -12.51
N ASP A 103 7.08 6.78 -13.31
CA ASP A 103 7.16 7.61 -14.52
C ASP A 103 7.31 9.09 -14.14
N SER A 104 8.55 9.56 -14.03
CA SER A 104 8.86 10.93 -13.64
C SER A 104 8.41 11.99 -14.65
N SER A 105 7.97 11.59 -15.85
CA SER A 105 7.35 12.52 -16.81
C SER A 105 5.88 12.79 -16.50
N LYS A 106 5.27 11.98 -15.62
CA LYS A 106 3.84 12.02 -15.27
C LYS A 106 3.61 12.23 -13.78
N ILE A 107 4.40 11.59 -12.92
CA ILE A 107 4.31 11.73 -11.47
C ILE A 107 5.35 12.75 -10.99
N THR A 108 4.89 13.86 -10.45
CA THR A 108 5.73 15.06 -10.26
C THR A 108 6.17 15.34 -8.83
N VAL A 109 5.55 14.73 -7.82
CA VAL A 109 5.85 14.99 -6.40
C VAL A 109 6.40 13.76 -5.71
N VAL A 110 5.71 12.62 -5.83
CA VAL A 110 6.06 11.40 -5.10
C VAL A 110 7.18 10.64 -5.80
N THR A 111 8.25 10.30 -5.07
CA THR A 111 9.40 9.55 -5.62
C THR A 111 9.32 8.05 -5.35
N PRO A 112 10.12 7.23 -6.05
CA PRO A 112 10.22 5.79 -5.77
C PRO A 112 10.49 5.46 -4.30
N LYS A 113 11.35 6.22 -3.62
CA LYS A 113 11.69 6.00 -2.21
C LYS A 113 10.51 6.27 -1.28
N MET A 114 9.75 7.33 -1.56
CA MET A 114 8.55 7.66 -0.78
C MET A 114 7.49 6.55 -0.87
N TYR A 115 7.25 6.02 -2.08
CA TYR A 115 6.39 4.84 -2.23
C TYR A 115 6.95 3.62 -1.49
N ALA A 116 8.26 3.36 -1.58
CA ALA A 116 8.87 2.23 -0.89
C ALA A 116 8.72 2.33 0.64
N ASN A 117 8.85 3.53 1.21
CA ASN A 117 8.64 3.79 2.63
C ASN A 117 7.18 3.51 3.04
N ALA A 118 6.22 4.11 2.33
CA ALA A 118 4.79 3.87 2.56
C ALA A 118 4.43 2.37 2.47
N LEU A 119 5.01 1.64 1.51
CA LEU A 119 4.84 0.20 1.38
C LEU A 119 5.39 -0.57 2.60
N LYS A 120 6.61 -0.26 3.05
CA LYS A 120 7.21 -0.87 4.27
C LYS A 120 6.33 -0.66 5.49
N SER A 121 5.69 0.49 5.62
CA SER A 121 4.76 0.81 6.70
C SER A 121 3.49 -0.04 6.69
N THR A 122 3.14 -0.64 5.54
CA THR A 122 2.09 -1.67 5.42
C THR A 122 2.61 -3.10 5.53
N GLY A 123 3.87 -3.29 5.91
CA GLY A 123 4.49 -4.61 6.05
C GLY A 123 4.87 -5.26 4.73
N ILE A 124 4.74 -4.53 3.62
CA ILE A 124 5.22 -4.95 2.32
C ILE A 124 6.73 -4.78 2.30
N ASN A 125 7.46 -5.87 2.10
CA ASN A 125 8.92 -5.89 2.09
C ASN A 125 9.52 -6.34 0.75
N ASN A 126 8.68 -6.76 -0.19
CA ASN A 126 9.11 -7.19 -1.51
C ASN A 126 8.08 -6.85 -2.60
N GLY A 127 8.56 -6.81 -3.84
CA GLY A 127 7.74 -6.64 -5.03
C GLY A 127 8.34 -5.65 -6.01
N TYR A 128 7.98 -5.80 -7.28
CA TYR A 128 8.28 -4.83 -8.33
C TYR A 128 7.04 -3.99 -8.59
N VAL A 129 7.16 -2.67 -8.42
CA VAL A 129 6.07 -1.71 -8.52
C VAL A 129 6.36 -0.74 -9.64
N VAL A 130 5.39 -0.52 -10.52
CA VAL A 130 5.47 0.52 -11.55
C VAL A 130 4.28 1.46 -11.38
N VAL A 131 4.54 2.77 -11.28
CA VAL A 131 3.52 3.80 -11.11
C VAL A 131 3.60 4.77 -12.28
N SER A 132 2.46 5.04 -12.94
CA SER A 132 2.36 6.06 -14.00
C SER A 132 0.93 6.62 -14.08
N SER A 133 0.71 7.57 -14.97
CA SER A 133 -0.56 8.22 -15.25
C SER A 133 -0.58 8.68 -16.72
N PRO A 134 -1.72 8.67 -17.43
CA PRO A 134 -1.79 9.19 -18.80
C PRO A 134 -1.44 10.69 -18.89
N ILE A 135 -1.73 11.43 -17.82
CA ILE A 135 -1.45 12.87 -17.69
C ILE A 135 -0.66 13.16 -16.42
N SER A 136 -0.16 14.39 -16.27
CA SER A 136 0.58 14.79 -15.07
C SER A 136 -0.29 14.71 -13.81
N ALA A 137 0.23 14.08 -12.76
CA ALA A 137 -0.37 13.94 -11.45
C ALA A 137 0.71 14.04 -10.37
N SER A 138 0.32 14.41 -9.15
CA SER A 138 1.27 14.59 -8.04
C SER A 138 1.79 13.25 -7.49
N GLY A 139 0.94 12.22 -7.48
CA GLY A 139 1.28 10.84 -7.11
C GLY A 139 0.69 10.37 -5.78
N GLU A 140 0.23 11.26 -4.91
CA GLU A 140 -0.30 10.90 -3.59
C GLU A 140 -1.54 10.00 -3.71
N ALA A 141 -2.48 10.34 -4.59
CA ALA A 141 -3.65 9.49 -4.87
C ALA A 141 -3.27 8.15 -5.53
N ALA A 142 -2.09 8.06 -6.17
CA ALA A 142 -1.63 6.81 -6.76
C ALA A 142 -1.24 5.77 -5.72
N LEU A 143 -0.88 6.17 -4.49
CA LEU A 143 -0.56 5.22 -3.42
C LEU A 143 -1.74 4.30 -3.13
N ALA A 144 -2.97 4.81 -3.16
CA ALA A 144 -4.15 3.97 -3.02
C ALA A 144 -4.18 2.87 -4.08
N GLY A 145 -3.94 3.20 -5.35
CA GLY A 145 -3.85 2.20 -6.41
C GLY A 145 -2.67 1.22 -6.26
N VAL A 146 -1.53 1.68 -5.74
CA VAL A 146 -0.41 0.79 -5.41
C VAL A 146 -0.82 -0.21 -4.32
N LEU A 147 -1.41 0.25 -3.21
CA LEU A 147 -1.85 -0.61 -2.11
C LEU A 147 -2.92 -1.61 -2.59
N GLU A 148 -3.90 -1.14 -3.36
CA GLU A 148 -4.94 -1.99 -3.96
C GLU A 148 -4.35 -3.01 -4.95
N SER A 149 -3.29 -2.66 -5.69
CA SER A 149 -2.58 -3.61 -6.55
C SER A 149 -1.92 -4.73 -5.73
N TYR A 150 -1.38 -4.41 -4.55
CA TYR A 150 -0.89 -5.43 -3.63
C TYR A 150 -2.02 -6.28 -3.04
N GLU A 151 -3.15 -5.69 -2.64
CA GLU A 151 -4.29 -6.46 -2.14
C GLU A 151 -4.80 -7.47 -3.18
N VAL A 152 -4.88 -7.03 -4.44
CA VAL A 152 -5.21 -7.89 -5.59
C VAL A 152 -4.14 -8.95 -5.81
N ALA A 153 -2.85 -8.58 -5.88
CA ALA A 153 -1.79 -9.54 -6.15
C ALA A 153 -1.68 -10.62 -5.05
N VAL A 154 -1.88 -10.23 -3.79
CA VAL A 154 -1.79 -11.10 -2.60
C VAL A 154 -3.08 -11.91 -2.39
N GLY A 155 -4.23 -11.43 -2.86
CA GLY A 155 -5.52 -12.05 -2.54
C GLY A 155 -6.01 -11.74 -1.13
N ALA A 156 -5.62 -10.59 -0.56
CA ALA A 156 -6.01 -10.21 0.80
C ALA A 156 -5.98 -8.69 1.03
N PRO A 157 -6.92 -8.15 1.83
CA PRO A 157 -6.91 -6.74 2.17
C PRO A 157 -5.72 -6.39 3.07
N ILE A 158 -5.17 -5.21 2.87
CA ILE A 158 -4.27 -4.56 3.82
C ILE A 158 -5.16 -3.92 4.90
N PRO A 159 -4.87 -4.13 6.20
CA PRO A 159 -5.61 -3.49 7.28
C PRO A 159 -5.73 -1.97 7.08
N ASP A 160 -6.94 -1.43 7.29
CA ASP A 160 -7.22 0.00 7.06
C ASP A 160 -6.30 0.92 7.89
N GLN A 161 -5.95 0.52 9.11
CA GLN A 161 -5.00 1.29 9.94
C GLN A 161 -3.63 1.38 9.28
N ALA A 162 -3.15 0.31 8.65
CA ALA A 162 -1.88 0.32 7.92
C ALA A 162 -1.97 1.14 6.63
N LYS A 163 -3.08 1.05 5.89
CA LYS A 163 -3.29 1.91 4.70
C LYS A 163 -3.32 3.40 5.07
N LYS A 164 -3.95 3.75 6.20
CA LYS A 164 -3.96 5.11 6.75
C LYS A 164 -2.55 5.55 7.16
N ALA A 165 -1.82 4.73 7.92
CA ALA A 165 -0.46 5.06 8.32
C ALA A 165 0.47 5.29 7.12
N ALA A 166 0.40 4.45 6.09
CA ALA A 166 1.18 4.61 4.87
C ALA A 166 0.80 5.89 4.08
N THR A 167 -0.50 6.23 4.04
CA THR A 167 -0.97 7.45 3.40
C THR A 167 -0.54 8.70 4.18
N GLU A 168 -0.59 8.65 5.51
CA GLU A 168 -0.11 9.72 6.39
C GLU A 168 1.39 9.91 6.28
N GLU A 169 2.17 8.83 6.21
CA GLU A 169 3.62 8.87 6.01
C GLU A 169 3.99 9.53 4.69
N LEU A 170 3.42 9.04 3.59
CA LEU A 170 3.65 9.63 2.27
C LEU A 170 3.27 11.12 2.25
N TYR A 171 2.11 11.46 2.81
CA TYR A 171 1.67 12.84 2.88
C TYR A 171 2.62 13.69 3.72
N THR A 172 3.04 13.21 4.89
CA THR A 172 3.97 13.93 5.77
C THR A 172 5.31 14.12 5.09
N GLU A 173 5.87 13.11 4.42
CA GLU A 173 7.08 13.24 3.63
C GLU A 173 6.96 14.38 2.59
N THR A 174 5.87 14.42 1.81
CA THR A 174 5.67 15.50 0.83
C THR A 174 5.52 16.89 1.49
N GLN A 175 4.89 16.97 2.66
CA GLN A 175 4.80 18.24 3.41
C GLN A 175 6.18 18.69 3.91
N ILE A 176 6.98 17.79 4.49
CA ILE A 176 8.31 18.10 5.00
C ILE A 176 9.24 18.52 3.86
N VAL A 177 9.15 17.89 2.68
CA VAL A 177 9.86 18.35 1.48
C VAL A 177 9.51 19.80 1.15
N ASN A 178 8.22 20.11 1.05
CA ASN A 178 7.76 21.46 0.70
C ASN A 178 8.18 22.51 1.74
N GLN A 179 8.15 22.16 3.03
CA GLN A 179 8.48 23.08 4.11
C GLN A 179 9.98 23.29 4.31
N THR A 180 10.81 22.29 4.02
CA THR A 180 12.26 22.35 4.25
C THR A 180 13.06 22.69 3.00
N GLY A 181 12.48 22.51 1.80
CA GLY A 181 13.18 22.64 0.53
C GLY A 181 14.26 21.56 0.29
N GLN A 182 14.33 20.53 1.14
CA GLN A 182 15.23 19.39 0.94
C GLN A 182 14.74 18.54 -0.23
N SER A 183 15.65 17.83 -0.89
CA SER A 183 15.27 16.90 -1.95
C SER A 183 14.33 15.80 -1.41
N PRO A 184 13.29 15.40 -2.16
CA PRO A 184 12.38 14.32 -1.77
C PRO A 184 13.04 13.07 -1.24
N ASP A 185 14.07 12.57 -1.94
CA ASP A 185 14.77 11.36 -1.56
C ASP A 185 15.54 11.48 -0.24
N LYS A 186 16.02 12.68 0.10
CA LYS A 186 16.72 12.93 1.37
C LYS A 186 15.73 12.93 2.55
N ILE A 187 14.50 13.41 2.35
CA ILE A 187 13.44 13.30 3.34
C ILE A 187 12.96 11.84 3.46
N ALA A 188 12.77 11.13 2.35
CA ALA A 188 12.44 9.70 2.39
C ALA A 188 13.54 8.89 3.12
N ASP A 189 14.82 9.19 2.89
CA ASP A 189 15.92 8.54 3.60
C ASP A 189 15.90 8.82 5.12
N LEU A 190 15.50 10.03 5.54
CA LEU A 190 15.31 10.38 6.96
C LEU A 190 14.19 9.52 7.57
N PHE A 191 13.03 9.43 6.90
CA PHE A 191 11.91 8.60 7.35
C PHE A 191 12.30 7.14 7.47
N SER A 192 12.92 6.56 6.43
CA SER A 192 13.35 5.16 6.46
C SER A 192 14.33 4.88 7.60
N LYS A 193 15.38 5.72 7.75
CA LYS A 193 16.38 5.53 8.82
C LYS A 193 15.78 5.67 10.21
N ALA A 194 14.86 6.62 10.39
CA ALA A 194 14.16 6.80 11.65
C ALA A 194 13.25 5.62 11.95
N MET A 195 12.45 5.17 10.96
CA MET A 195 11.58 4.00 11.11
C MET A 195 12.37 2.74 11.46
N ASP A 196 13.53 2.51 10.84
CA ASP A 196 14.39 1.37 11.15
C ASP A 196 14.82 1.40 12.64
N GLN A 197 15.19 2.56 13.18
CA GLN A 197 15.53 2.67 14.61
C GLN A 197 14.31 2.51 15.53
N VAL A 198 13.15 3.06 15.14
CA VAL A 198 11.88 2.92 15.87
C VAL A 198 11.47 1.46 15.97
N GLN A 199 11.54 0.71 14.86
CA GLN A 199 11.22 -0.71 14.81
C GLN A 199 12.21 -1.54 15.63
N ASN A 200 13.51 -1.30 15.48
CA ASN A 200 14.55 -2.04 16.22
C ASN A 200 14.45 -1.86 17.75
N GLN A 201 13.98 -0.69 18.20
CA GLN A 201 13.77 -0.38 19.61
C GLN A 201 12.32 -0.61 20.06
N ASN A 202 11.43 -1.04 19.15
CA ASN A 202 10.00 -1.22 19.37
C ASN A 202 9.31 -0.02 20.04
N LEU A 203 9.63 1.20 19.59
CA LEU A 203 9.12 2.44 20.20
C LEU A 203 7.76 2.83 19.63
N GLN A 204 6.80 3.14 20.49
CA GLN A 204 5.48 3.64 20.09
C GLN A 204 5.19 5.05 20.60
N ASP A 205 6.01 5.58 21.51
CA ASP A 205 5.85 6.92 22.07
C ASP A 205 6.42 7.98 21.13
N PRO A 206 5.58 8.90 20.58
CA PRO A 206 6.05 9.96 19.70
C PRO A 206 7.13 10.85 20.32
N ALA A 207 7.18 11.03 21.64
CA ALA A 207 8.21 11.85 22.28
C ALA A 207 9.60 11.21 22.17
N GLN A 208 9.69 9.90 22.40
CA GLN A 208 10.93 9.14 22.22
C GLN A 208 11.33 9.07 20.74
N ILE A 209 10.35 8.87 19.85
CA ILE A 209 10.58 8.84 18.41
C ILE A 209 11.09 10.20 17.89
N LYS A 210 10.57 11.32 18.42
CA LYS A 210 11.03 12.66 18.04
C LYS A 210 12.52 12.85 18.31
N VAL A 211 13.06 12.29 19.40
CA VAL A 211 14.50 12.33 19.69
C VAL A 211 15.30 11.60 18.61
N ILE A 212 14.85 10.42 18.16
CA ILE A 212 15.45 9.68 17.05
C ILE A 212 15.43 10.50 15.77
N VAL A 213 14.28 11.08 15.43
CA VAL A 213 14.10 11.90 14.23
C VAL A 213 15.08 13.07 14.22
N ILE A 214 15.20 13.81 15.34
CA ILE A 214 16.12 14.95 15.45
C ILE A 214 17.58 14.49 15.28
N ASN A 215 17.97 13.40 15.94
CA ASN A 215 19.35 12.89 15.86
C ASN A 215 19.72 12.47 14.43
N ILE A 216 18.83 11.77 13.73
CA ILE A 216 19.06 11.35 12.34
C ILE A 216 19.06 12.56 11.41
N ALA A 217 18.10 13.48 11.57
CA ALA A 217 18.04 14.70 10.77
C ALA A 217 19.34 15.52 10.89
N ASN A 218 19.85 15.71 12.11
CA ASN A 218 21.13 16.37 12.36
C ASN A 218 22.29 15.65 11.68
N SER A 219 22.36 14.30 11.77
CA SER A 219 23.40 13.51 11.09
C SER A 219 23.36 13.62 9.57
N MET A 220 22.18 13.92 9.01
CA MET A 220 21.94 14.12 7.57
C MET A 220 22.04 15.59 7.15
N ASN A 221 22.42 16.50 8.06
CA ASN A 221 22.42 17.94 7.83
C ASN A 221 21.04 18.43 7.33
N ILE A 222 19.97 18.02 8.02
CA ILE A 222 18.60 18.49 7.81
C ILE A 222 18.21 19.27 9.07
N ASN A 223 17.97 20.57 8.92
CA ASN A 223 17.47 21.39 10.01
C ASN A 223 15.94 21.28 10.07
N LEU A 224 15.42 20.59 11.08
CA LEU A 224 13.99 20.47 11.32
C LEU A 224 13.56 21.44 12.43
N SER A 225 12.41 22.07 12.25
CA SER A 225 11.72 22.70 13.37
C SER A 225 11.17 21.64 14.33
N ASP A 226 10.91 22.05 15.57
CA ASP A 226 10.26 21.19 16.57
C ASP A 226 8.92 20.60 16.09
N GLN A 227 8.15 21.39 15.34
CA GLN A 227 6.88 20.98 14.76
C GLN A 227 7.09 19.93 13.66
N GLN A 228 8.08 20.14 12.78
CA GLN A 228 8.41 19.18 11.71
C GLN A 228 8.87 17.85 12.30
N ALA A 229 9.77 17.88 13.27
CA ALA A 229 10.22 16.67 13.95
C ALA A 229 9.07 15.93 14.65
N GLN A 230 8.12 16.67 15.24
CA GLN A 230 6.92 16.08 15.85
C GLN A 230 5.99 15.45 14.80
N GLN A 231 5.80 16.08 13.64
CA GLN A 231 4.97 15.53 12.56
C GLN A 231 5.53 14.20 12.06
N ILE A 232 6.85 14.14 11.80
CA ILE A 232 7.52 12.89 11.42
C ILE A 232 7.36 11.84 12.52
N ALA A 233 7.60 12.22 13.78
CA ALA A 233 7.50 11.28 14.90
C ALA A 233 6.10 10.67 15.08
N ASN A 234 5.05 11.48 14.92
CA ASN A 234 3.66 11.01 14.96
C ASN A 234 3.38 10.00 13.83
N SER A 235 3.80 10.32 12.61
CA SER A 235 3.63 9.44 11.46
C SER A 235 4.32 8.09 11.65
N LEU A 236 5.57 8.09 12.14
CA LEU A 236 6.32 6.86 12.43
C LEU A 236 5.69 6.06 13.58
N ALA A 237 5.17 6.74 14.61
CA ALA A 237 4.44 6.08 15.70
C ALA A 237 3.19 5.38 15.18
N ASN A 238 2.42 6.03 14.31
CA ASN A 238 1.22 5.45 13.71
C ASN A 238 1.56 4.24 12.83
N SER A 239 2.64 4.31 12.06
CA SER A 239 3.18 3.17 11.30
C SER A 239 3.58 2.01 12.22
N GLN A 240 4.28 2.28 13.33
CA GLN A 240 4.69 1.25 14.28
C GLN A 240 3.49 0.58 14.94
N GLN A 241 2.47 1.35 15.35
CA GLN A 241 1.25 0.82 15.95
C GLN A 241 0.49 -0.08 14.96
N ALA A 242 0.45 0.30 13.69
CA ALA A 242 -0.20 -0.49 12.64
C ALA A 242 0.47 -1.86 12.41
N GLN A 243 1.76 -2.04 12.77
CA GLN A 243 2.49 -3.29 12.54
C GLN A 243 1.84 -4.52 13.18
N SER A 244 1.17 -4.34 14.31
CA SER A 244 0.49 -5.42 15.04
C SER A 244 -0.68 -6.04 14.25
N SER A 245 -1.33 -5.26 13.40
CA SER A 245 -2.48 -5.70 12.58
C SER A 245 -2.07 -6.41 11.28
N LEU A 246 -0.79 -6.37 10.91
CA LEU A 246 -0.30 -6.79 9.60
C LEU A 246 0.04 -8.28 9.49
N THR A 247 -0.03 -9.04 10.57
CA THR A 247 0.43 -10.44 10.62
C THR A 247 -0.17 -11.30 9.50
N ASP A 248 -1.49 -11.26 9.32
CA ASP A 248 -2.18 -12.08 8.32
C ASP A 248 -1.80 -11.68 6.89
N PHE A 249 -1.73 -10.37 6.63
CA PHE A 249 -1.35 -9.85 5.33
C PHE A 249 0.11 -10.21 5.00
N LYS A 250 1.04 -10.04 5.95
CA LYS A 250 2.46 -10.41 5.79
C LYS A 250 2.64 -11.90 5.48
N ASN A 251 1.92 -12.77 6.19
CA ASN A 251 1.98 -14.22 5.96
C ASN A 251 1.51 -14.60 4.55
N LYS A 252 0.43 -13.97 4.07
CA LYS A 252 -0.08 -14.17 2.70
C LYS A 252 0.87 -13.60 1.66
N LEU A 253 1.39 -12.39 1.86
CA LEU A 253 2.40 -11.79 1.00
C LEU A 253 3.63 -12.69 0.84
N GLN A 254 4.16 -13.21 1.95
CA GLN A 254 5.30 -14.14 1.94
C GLN A 254 4.97 -15.43 1.16
N SER A 255 3.77 -15.98 1.38
CA SER A 255 3.31 -17.19 0.70
C SER A 255 3.24 -16.97 -0.81
N VAL A 256 2.58 -15.90 -1.26
CA VAL A 256 2.42 -15.57 -2.68
C VAL A 256 3.76 -15.24 -3.34
N THR A 257 4.64 -14.51 -2.66
CA THR A 257 5.98 -14.19 -3.16
C THR A 257 6.82 -15.45 -3.36
N THR A 258 6.76 -16.39 -2.40
CA THR A 258 7.47 -17.68 -2.51
C THR A 258 6.98 -18.50 -3.70
N GLN A 259 5.67 -18.45 -3.98
CA GLN A 259 5.10 -19.13 -5.14
C GLN A 259 5.43 -18.44 -6.46
N ALA A 260 5.37 -17.10 -6.50
CA ALA A 260 5.61 -16.32 -7.70
C ALA A 260 7.07 -16.41 -8.19
N THR A 261 8.01 -16.69 -7.28
CA THR A 261 9.45 -16.87 -7.58
C THR A 261 9.80 -18.28 -8.04
N GLN A 262 9.00 -19.29 -7.69
CA GLN A 262 9.20 -20.69 -8.11
C GLN A 262 8.38 -20.94 -9.37
N SER A 263 9.00 -20.77 -10.54
CA SER A 263 8.34 -20.89 -11.85
C SER A 263 7.55 -22.21 -12.01
N GLY A 264 6.21 -22.10 -12.10
CA GLY A 264 5.31 -23.11 -12.69
C GLY A 264 4.80 -24.24 -11.77
N GLY A 265 3.55 -24.12 -11.29
CA GLY A 265 2.75 -25.28 -10.85
C GLY A 265 2.07 -25.22 -9.47
N ILE A 266 2.36 -24.22 -8.64
CA ILE A 266 1.92 -24.22 -7.22
C ILE A 266 0.69 -23.31 -6.95
N ILE A 267 0.30 -22.41 -7.88
CA ILE A 267 -0.93 -21.61 -7.76
C ILE A 267 -2.17 -22.51 -7.59
N GLU A 268 -2.20 -23.66 -8.28
CA GLU A 268 -3.25 -24.69 -8.09
C GLU A 268 -3.26 -25.30 -6.69
N GLN A 269 -2.09 -25.53 -6.08
CA GLN A 269 -2.00 -26.13 -4.74
C GLN A 269 -2.44 -25.16 -3.64
N ILE A 270 -2.15 -23.86 -3.79
CA ILE A 270 -2.68 -22.84 -2.87
C ILE A 270 -4.16 -22.57 -3.10
N MET A 271 -4.66 -22.59 -4.33
CA MET A 271 -6.11 -22.55 -4.58
C MET A 271 -6.81 -23.72 -3.89
N ASN A 272 -6.25 -24.93 -3.97
CA ASN A 272 -6.79 -26.10 -3.28
C ASN A 272 -6.72 -25.97 -1.75
N TYR A 273 -5.63 -25.43 -1.20
CA TYR A 273 -5.49 -25.19 0.24
C TYR A 273 -6.44 -24.08 0.74
N LEU A 274 -6.54 -22.96 0.05
CA LEU A 274 -7.46 -21.87 0.41
C LEU A 274 -8.92 -22.29 0.26
N GLN A 275 -9.26 -23.09 -0.76
CA GLN A 275 -10.58 -23.68 -0.91
C GLN A 275 -10.88 -24.69 0.21
N SER A 276 -9.88 -25.43 0.70
CA SER A 276 -10.04 -26.31 1.86
C SER A 276 -10.28 -25.55 3.18
N ILE A 277 -9.61 -24.40 3.39
CA ILE A 277 -9.88 -23.51 4.53
C ILE A 277 -11.25 -22.88 4.40
N PHE A 278 -11.62 -22.40 3.22
CA PHE A 278 -12.95 -21.82 2.97
C PHE A 278 -14.05 -22.85 3.20
N ASN A 279 -13.90 -24.08 2.71
CA ASN A 279 -14.86 -25.17 2.93
C ASN A 279 -14.93 -25.56 4.41
N TYR A 280 -13.81 -25.59 5.13
CA TYR A 280 -13.79 -25.81 6.57
C TYR A 280 -14.56 -24.72 7.33
N LEU A 281 -14.30 -23.45 7.03
CA LEU A 281 -15.01 -22.32 7.62
C LEU A 281 -16.50 -22.30 7.22
N SER A 282 -16.81 -22.63 5.97
CA SER A 282 -18.19 -22.76 5.48
C SER A 282 -18.93 -23.88 6.21
N SER A 283 -18.28 -25.03 6.46
CA SER A 283 -18.88 -26.15 7.19
C SER A 283 -19.15 -25.86 8.67
N LEU A 284 -18.37 -24.96 9.28
CA LEU A 284 -18.60 -24.45 10.63
C LEU A 284 -19.77 -23.47 10.69
N VAL A 285 -20.09 -22.80 9.57
CA VAL A 285 -21.20 -21.84 9.46
C VAL A 285 -22.49 -22.52 8.97
N SER A 286 -22.39 -23.56 8.14
CA SER A 286 -23.52 -24.39 7.68
C SER A 286 -23.83 -25.57 8.60
N GLY A 287 -23.13 -25.67 9.73
CA GLY A 287 -23.30 -26.69 10.77
C GLY A 287 -24.30 -26.30 11.87
N GLN A 288 -25.41 -25.65 11.51
CA GLN A 288 -26.67 -25.63 12.26
C GLN A 288 -27.83 -25.98 11.31
#